data_AF-A0A838T9S0-F1
#
_entry.id   AF-A0A838T9S0-F1
#
_cell.length_a   1.000
_cell.length_b   1.000
_cell.length_c   1.000
_cell.angle_alpha   90.00
_cell.angle_beta   90.00
_cell.angle_gamma   90.00
#
_symmetry.space_group_name_H-M   'P 1'
#
loop_
_entity.id
_entity.type
_entity.pdbx_description
1 polymer ?
#
loop_
_entity_poly.entity_id
_entity_poly.type
_entity_poly.pdbx_seq_one_letter_code
_entity_poly.pdbx_strand_id
1 'polypeptide(L)' 'MTPTPSAAADRPPAHVEHTNRLIHEKSPYLLQHAHNPVDWFPWG' A
#
# COMPACT_ATOMS: atom_id res chain seq x y z
N MET A 1 30.45 -33.18 4.80
CA MET A 1 29.13 -32.72 5.28
C MET A 1 29.05 -31.21 5.06
N THR A 2 28.51 -30.78 3.92
CA THR A 2 28.29 -29.37 3.60
C THR A 2 26.92 -28.94 4.12
N PRO A 3 26.78 -27.85 4.91
CA PRO A 3 25.47 -27.29 5.15
C PRO A 3 25.03 -26.50 3.92
N THR A 4 23.89 -26.88 3.33
CA THR A 4 23.18 -26.06 2.35
C THR A 4 22.68 -24.80 3.05
N PRO A 5 22.99 -23.57 2.57
CA PRO A 5 22.30 -22.39 3.05
C PRO A 5 20.86 -22.45 2.55
N SER A 6 19.94 -22.47 3.51
CA SER A 6 18.49 -22.45 3.32
C SER A 6 18.11 -21.26 2.43
N ALA A 7 17.51 -21.55 1.27
CA ALA A 7 16.82 -20.56 0.44
C ALA A 7 15.52 -20.14 1.13
N ALA A 8 15.64 -19.42 2.25
CA ALA A 8 14.53 -18.88 2.99
C ALA A 8 14.49 -17.36 2.80
N ALA A 9 13.49 -16.93 2.02
CA ALA A 9 12.84 -15.63 2.08
C ALA A 9 13.58 -14.41 1.51
N ASP A 10 13.76 -14.38 0.20
CA ASP A 10 13.67 -13.12 -0.56
C ASP A 10 12.20 -12.92 -0.93
N ARG A 11 11.36 -12.58 0.06
CA ARG A 11 10.01 -12.10 -0.24
C ARG A 11 10.18 -10.61 -0.54
N PRO A 12 9.87 -10.13 -1.76
CA PRO A 12 9.88 -8.70 -2.01
C PRO A 12 8.95 -8.03 -0.98
N PRO A 13 9.24 -6.80 -0.53
CA PRO A 13 8.33 -6.09 0.35
C PRO A 13 6.96 -6.12 -0.32
N ALA A 14 5.97 -6.71 0.36
CA ALA A 14 4.60 -6.62 -0.08
C ALA A 14 4.32 -5.13 -0.24
N HIS A 15 4.13 -4.68 -1.47
CA HIS A 15 3.80 -3.28 -1.74
C HIS A 15 2.45 -3.07 -1.08
N VAL A 16 2.47 -2.48 0.12
CA VAL A 16 1.26 -2.10 0.85
C VAL A 16 0.69 -0.93 0.05
N GLU A 17 -0.20 -1.26 -0.88
CA GLU A 17 -1.02 -0.30 -1.60
C GLU A 17 -1.71 0.59 -0.56
N HIS A 18 -1.24 1.83 -0.46
CA HIS A 18 -1.58 2.69 0.65
C HIS A 18 -2.97 3.26 0.43
N THR A 19 -4.00 2.62 0.99
CA THR A 19 -5.39 3.08 0.83
C THR A 19 -5.78 3.98 2.00
N ASN A 20 -6.04 5.25 1.72
CA ASN A 20 -6.49 6.23 2.71
C ASN A 20 -8.03 6.36 2.72
N ARG A 21 -8.54 7.28 3.54
CA ARG A 21 -9.98 7.46 3.77
C ARG A 21 -10.76 7.93 2.55
N LEU A 22 -10.09 8.56 1.57
CA LEU A 22 -10.72 9.08 0.37
C LEU A 22 -11.34 7.98 -0.50
N ILE A 23 -11.02 6.71 -0.27
CA ILE A 23 -11.65 5.57 -0.93
C ILE A 23 -13.17 5.51 -0.76
N HIS A 24 -13.72 6.15 0.26
CA HIS A 24 -15.16 6.20 0.53
C HIS A 24 -15.85 7.45 -0.05
N GLU A 25 -15.09 8.34 -0.70
CA GLU A 25 -15.62 9.56 -1.28
C GLU A 25 -16.30 9.30 -2.63
N LYS A 26 -17.22 10.18 -3.01
CA LYS A 26 -17.93 10.08 -4.29
C LYS A 26 -17.30 10.89 -5.42
N SER A 27 -16.45 11.85 -5.06
CA SER A 27 -15.79 12.71 -6.03
C SER A 27 -14.73 11.93 -6.81
N PRO A 28 -14.78 11.91 -8.16
CA PRO A 28 -13.76 11.25 -8.97
C PRO A 28 -12.34 11.77 -8.66
N TYR A 29 -12.22 13.05 -8.31
CA TYR A 29 -10.95 13.68 -7.94
C TYR A 29 -10.40 13.13 -6.62
N LEU A 30 -11.25 12.95 -5.60
CA LEU A 30 -10.80 12.42 -4.31
C LEU A 30 -10.42 10.94 -4.41
N LEU A 31 -11.17 10.16 -5.19
CA LEU A 31 -10.86 8.75 -5.42
C LEU A 31 -9.53 8.54 -6.14
N GLN A 32 -9.13 9.46 -7.02
CA GLN A 32 -7.81 9.41 -7.66
C GLN A 32 -6.66 9.48 -6.64
N HIS A 33 -6.89 10.09 -5.49
CA HIS A 33 -5.91 10.24 -4.42
C HIS A 33 -6.05 9.20 -3.31
N ALA A 34 -6.96 8.24 -3.43
CA ALA A 34 -7.22 7.22 -2.41
C ALA A 34 -6.04 6.29 -2.16
N HIS A 35 -5.15 6.12 -3.15
CA HIS A 35 -3.98 5.24 -3.08
C HIS A 35 -2.65 5.97 -2.77
N ASN A 36 -2.73 7.25 -2.43
CA ASN A 36 -1.54 8.03 -2.08
C ASN A 36 -1.06 7.64 -0.67
N PRO A 37 0.27 7.62 -0.43
CA PRO A 37 0.85 7.30 0.87
C PRO A 37 0.58 8.36 1.96
N VAL A 38 -0.07 9.45 1.59
CA VAL A 38 -0.50 10.51 2.48
C VAL A 38 -1.95 10.24 2.86
N ASP A 39 -2.24 10.22 4.17
CA ASP A 39 -3.59 10.08 4.68
C ASP A 39 -4.35 11.40 4.55
N TRP A 40 -4.98 11.59 3.40
CA TRP A 40 -5.76 12.79 3.09
C TRP A 40 -7.11 12.79 3.80
N PHE A 41 -7.54 13.99 4.20
CA PHE A 41 -8.85 14.23 4.79
C PHE A 41 -9.73 15.03 3.80
N PRO A 42 -11.02 14.67 3.65
CA PRO A 42 -11.96 15.52 2.94
C PRO A 42 -12.14 16.84 3.70
N TRP A 43 -12.43 17.90 2.97
CA TRP A 43 -12.44 19.28 3.46
C TRP A 43 -13.81 19.70 4.01
N GLY A 44 -14.79 18.81 3.98
CA GLY A 44 -16.17 19.05 4.43
C GLY A 44 -17.19 18.84 3.30
#